data_AF-A0A7A6M2P4-F1
#
_entry.id   AF-A0A7A6M2P4-F1
#
_cell.length_a   1.000
_cell.length_b   1.000
_cell.length_c   1.000
_cell.angle_alpha   90.00
_cell.angle_beta   90.00
_cell.angle_gamma   90.00
#
_symmetry.space_group_name_H-M   'P 1'
#
loop_
_entity.id
_entity.type
_entity.pdbx_description
1 polymer ?
#
loop_
_entity_poly.entity_id
_entity_poly.type
_entity_poly.pdbx_seq_one_letter_code
_entity_poly.pdbx_strand_id
1 'polypeptide(L)'
;SETAAKSSQDAAAQSESAAASSASAAAASATASANSQKAAKTSETNAKVSETAAANSAKASAASQTAAKASEDAAREYASQAAEPYKYVLQPLPDVWIPFNDSLDMITGFSPSYKKIVIGDDEITMPGDKVVKFKRASTATYINKSGVFSVAKID
;
A
#
# COMPACT_ATOMS: atom_id res chain seq x y z
N SER A 1 27.70 69.58 45.47
CA SER A 1 27.42 68.66 46.58
C SER A 1 27.97 67.29 46.22
N GLU A 2 28.51 66.56 47.20
CA GLU A 2 29.12 65.23 47.03
C GLU A 2 28.14 64.17 46.51
N THR A 3 26.85 64.33 46.85
CA THR A 3 25.74 63.50 46.40
C THR A 3 25.60 63.46 44.87
N ALA A 4 25.75 64.61 44.19
CA ALA A 4 25.61 64.68 42.73
C ALA A 4 26.75 63.94 42.00
N ALA A 5 27.96 63.97 42.55
CA ALA A 5 29.09 63.25 41.98
C ALA A 5 28.90 61.72 42.10
N LYS A 6 28.38 61.26 43.24
CA LYS A 6 28.07 59.84 43.48
C LYS A 6 26.99 59.32 42.53
N SER A 7 25.89 60.07 42.37
CA SER A 7 24.83 59.71 41.43
C SER A 7 25.32 59.66 39.97
N SER A 8 26.25 60.53 39.58
CA SER A 8 26.85 60.48 38.24
C SER A 8 27.70 59.23 38.01
N GLN A 9 28.48 58.80 39.02
CA GLN A 9 29.22 57.53 38.96
C GLN A 9 28.28 56.32 38.84
N ASP A 10 27.21 56.29 39.63
CA ASP A 10 26.23 55.19 39.58
C ASP A 10 25.55 55.13 38.20
N ALA A 11 25.19 56.27 37.62
CA ALA A 11 24.61 56.35 36.27
C ALA A 11 25.60 55.88 35.19
N ALA A 12 26.88 56.25 35.30
CA ALA A 12 27.92 55.78 34.39
C ALA A 12 28.10 54.26 34.46
N ALA A 13 28.14 53.69 35.66
CA ALA A 13 28.24 52.24 35.88
C ALA A 13 27.02 51.48 35.33
N GLN A 14 25.81 52.03 35.49
CA GLN A 14 24.60 51.47 34.88
C GLN A 14 24.65 51.52 33.36
N SER A 15 25.10 52.63 32.79
CA SER A 15 25.24 52.78 31.33
C SER A 15 26.26 51.78 30.75
N GLU A 16 27.38 51.56 31.44
CA GLU A 16 28.38 50.57 31.04
C GLU A 16 27.82 49.14 31.09
N SER A 17 27.08 48.82 32.16
CA SER A 17 26.40 47.52 32.32
C SER A 17 25.35 47.28 31.22
N ALA A 18 24.59 48.32 30.85
CA ALA A 18 23.61 48.27 29.77
C ALA A 18 24.27 48.09 28.39
N ALA A 19 25.40 48.76 28.16
CA ALA A 19 26.20 48.60 26.93
C ALA A 19 26.77 47.18 26.81
N ALA A 20 27.32 46.62 27.89
CA ALA A 20 27.83 45.25 27.91
C ALA A 20 26.72 44.20 27.65
N SER A 21 25.52 44.43 28.23
CA SER A 21 24.35 43.59 28.00
C SER A 21 23.88 43.66 26.55
N SER A 22 23.87 44.86 25.96
CA SER A 22 23.50 45.08 24.57
C SER A 22 24.48 44.41 23.61
N ALA A 23 25.79 44.48 23.89
CA ALA A 23 26.81 43.77 23.10
C ALA A 23 26.62 42.25 23.16
N SER A 24 26.31 41.71 24.34
CA SER A 24 26.04 40.28 24.52
C SER A 24 24.79 39.84 23.75
N ALA A 25 23.72 40.63 23.76
CA ALA A 25 22.51 40.37 22.99
C ALA A 25 22.76 40.41 21.47
N ALA A 26 23.56 41.37 20.99
CA ALA A 26 23.94 41.46 19.60
C ALA A 26 24.75 40.24 19.13
N ALA A 27 25.70 39.77 19.95
CA ALA A 27 26.48 38.56 19.67
C ALA A 27 25.57 37.32 19.59
N ALA A 28 24.64 37.15 20.54
CA ALA A 28 23.68 36.06 20.52
C ALA A 28 22.78 36.10 19.27
N SER A 29 22.32 37.29 18.87
CA SER A 29 21.52 37.49 17.66
C SER A 29 22.30 37.12 16.38
N ALA A 30 23.58 37.49 16.30
CA ALA A 30 24.44 37.11 15.19
C ALA A 30 24.61 35.58 15.09
N THR A 31 24.80 34.89 16.22
CA THR A 31 24.85 33.42 16.26
C THR A 31 23.53 32.79 15.83
N ALA A 32 22.39 33.30 16.31
CA ALA A 32 21.08 32.81 15.91
C ALA A 32 20.85 32.97 14.40
N SER A 33 21.23 34.11 13.83
CA SER A 33 21.10 34.38 12.39
C SER A 33 21.97 33.44 11.54
N ALA A 34 23.22 33.18 11.97
CA ALA A 34 24.09 32.21 11.30
C ALA A 34 23.51 30.79 11.33
N ASN A 35 22.94 30.38 12.47
CA ASN A 35 22.28 29.07 12.59
C ASN A 35 21.05 28.96 11.67
N SER A 36 20.22 30.01 11.60
CA SER A 36 19.07 30.07 10.69
C SER A 36 19.48 29.97 9.22
N GLN A 37 20.58 30.61 8.81
CA GLN A 37 21.10 30.48 7.44
C GLN A 37 21.56 29.04 7.13
N LYS A 38 22.20 28.37 8.11
CA LYS A 38 22.60 26.97 7.95
C LYS A 38 21.37 26.06 7.81
N ALA A 39 20.37 26.25 8.65
CA ALA A 39 19.12 25.49 8.60
C ALA A 39 18.39 25.69 7.26
N ALA A 40 18.33 26.92 6.75
CA ALA A 40 17.74 27.22 5.44
C ALA A 40 18.45 26.46 4.29
N LYS A 41 19.79 26.48 4.26
CA LYS A 41 20.58 25.72 3.26
C LYS A 41 20.35 24.21 3.34
N THR A 42 20.22 23.66 4.56
CA THR A 42 19.84 22.25 4.75
C THR A 42 18.44 21.98 4.21
N SER A 43 17.48 22.85 4.47
CA SER A 43 16.11 22.72 3.97
C SER A 43 16.05 22.76 2.44
N GLU A 44 16.79 23.65 1.79
CA GLU A 44 16.89 23.69 0.32
C GLU A 44 17.44 22.38 -0.26
N THR A 45 18.43 21.79 0.40
CA THR A 45 19.00 20.50 -0.01
C THR A 45 17.97 19.38 0.11
N ASN A 46 17.26 19.32 1.24
CA ASN A 46 16.22 18.31 1.47
C ASN A 46 15.05 18.44 0.49
N ALA A 47 14.69 19.68 0.12
CA ALA A 47 13.67 19.93 -0.90
C ALA A 47 14.07 19.36 -2.27
N LYS A 48 15.31 19.60 -2.72
CA LYS A 48 15.83 19.05 -4.00
C LYS A 48 15.91 17.52 -4.00
N VAL A 49 16.30 16.92 -2.87
CA VAL A 49 16.28 15.45 -2.72
C VAL A 49 14.86 14.91 -2.84
N SER A 50 13.90 15.57 -2.19
CA SER A 50 12.48 15.18 -2.24
C SER A 50 11.89 15.30 -3.65
N GLU A 51 12.22 16.37 -4.37
CA GLU A 51 11.84 16.56 -5.78
C GLU A 51 12.36 15.40 -6.66
N THR A 52 13.62 15.02 -6.47
CA THR A 52 14.23 13.89 -7.20
C THR A 52 13.53 12.56 -6.87
N ALA A 53 13.23 12.31 -5.60
CA ALA A 53 12.52 11.10 -5.17
C ALA A 53 11.10 11.01 -5.75
N ALA A 54 10.39 12.14 -5.82
CA ALA A 54 9.07 12.22 -6.43
C ALA A 54 9.13 11.93 -7.94
N ALA A 55 10.11 12.50 -8.66
CA ALA A 55 10.30 12.25 -10.09
C ALA A 55 10.60 10.76 -10.39
N ASN A 56 11.45 10.13 -9.58
CA ASN A 56 11.76 8.70 -9.71
C ASN A 56 10.51 7.83 -9.45
N SER A 57 9.71 8.19 -8.44
CA SER A 57 8.46 7.49 -8.12
C SER A 57 7.44 7.59 -9.26
N ALA A 58 7.31 8.77 -9.89
CA ALA A 58 6.45 8.96 -11.05
C ALA A 58 6.89 8.10 -12.24
N LYS A 59 8.20 8.01 -12.50
CA LYS A 59 8.76 7.17 -13.57
C LYS A 59 8.50 5.67 -13.31
N ALA A 60 8.67 5.22 -12.07
CA ALA A 60 8.39 3.84 -11.69
C ALA A 60 6.90 3.51 -11.88
N SER A 61 5.99 4.40 -11.46
CA SER A 61 4.55 4.23 -11.65
C SER A 61 4.16 4.14 -13.13
N ALA A 62 4.74 4.98 -14.00
CA ALA A 62 4.51 4.91 -15.43
C ALA A 62 5.00 3.59 -16.06
N ALA A 63 6.14 3.08 -15.60
CA ALA A 63 6.65 1.77 -16.03
C ALA A 63 5.73 0.63 -15.57
N SER A 64 5.26 0.65 -14.32
CA SER A 64 4.31 -0.34 -13.80
C SER A 64 2.99 -0.34 -14.58
N GLN A 65 2.46 0.84 -14.94
CA GLN A 65 1.25 0.94 -15.75
C GLN A 65 1.44 0.33 -17.14
N THR A 66 2.59 0.56 -17.78
CA THR A 66 2.93 -0.04 -19.08
C THR A 66 3.02 -1.56 -18.98
N ALA A 67 3.68 -2.08 -17.93
CA ALA A 67 3.79 -3.53 -17.71
C ALA A 67 2.43 -4.19 -17.44
N ALA A 68 1.55 -3.54 -16.68
CA ALA A 68 0.21 -4.04 -16.42
C ALA A 68 -0.62 -4.13 -17.71
N LYS A 69 -0.56 -3.11 -18.58
CA LYS A 69 -1.23 -3.15 -19.89
C LYS A 69 -0.70 -4.26 -20.78
N ALA A 70 0.63 -4.42 -20.86
CA ALA A 70 1.23 -5.50 -21.63
C ALA A 70 0.78 -6.90 -21.12
N SER A 71 0.63 -7.05 -19.81
CA SER A 71 0.10 -8.28 -19.21
C SER A 71 -1.38 -8.50 -19.52
N GLU A 72 -2.19 -7.45 -19.55
CA GLU A 72 -3.60 -7.51 -19.96
C GLU A 72 -3.73 -7.94 -21.42
N ASP A 73 -2.95 -7.31 -22.31
CA ASP A 73 -2.94 -7.62 -23.74
C ASP A 73 -2.51 -9.08 -23.99
N ALA A 74 -1.44 -9.54 -23.32
CA ALA A 74 -0.98 -10.93 -23.42
C ALA A 74 -2.04 -11.93 -22.93
N ALA A 75 -2.73 -11.63 -21.82
CA ALA A 75 -3.82 -12.46 -21.32
C ALA A 75 -4.99 -12.52 -22.31
N ARG A 76 -5.31 -11.39 -22.97
CA ARG A 76 -6.35 -11.31 -23.98
C ARG A 76 -6.03 -12.15 -25.22
N GLU A 77 -4.78 -12.11 -25.69
CA GLU A 77 -4.32 -12.94 -26.82
C GLU A 77 -4.29 -14.43 -26.47
N TYR A 78 -3.97 -14.79 -25.23
CA TYR A 78 -4.03 -16.18 -24.80
C TYR A 78 -5.48 -16.71 -24.78
N ALA A 79 -6.41 -15.88 -24.29
CA ALA A 79 -7.83 -16.21 -24.29
C ALA A 79 -8.42 -16.36 -25.70
N SER A 80 -8.00 -15.55 -26.67
CA SER A 80 -8.48 -15.67 -28.06
C SER A 80 -7.93 -16.94 -28.74
N GLN A 81 -6.65 -17.26 -28.56
CA GLN A 81 -6.05 -18.49 -29.11
C GLN A 81 -6.66 -19.76 -28.53
N ALA A 82 -7.03 -19.76 -27.24
CA ALA A 82 -7.72 -20.88 -26.62
C ALA A 82 -9.16 -21.09 -27.15
N ALA A 83 -9.79 -20.05 -27.71
CA ALA A 83 -11.16 -20.12 -28.24
C ALA A 83 -11.24 -20.61 -29.70
N GLU A 84 -10.19 -20.44 -30.50
CA GLU A 84 -10.14 -20.82 -31.92
C GLU A 84 -10.37 -22.33 -32.21
N PRO A 85 -9.75 -23.29 -31.49
CA PRO A 85 -9.93 -24.72 -31.79
C PRO A 85 -11.28 -25.32 -31.35
N TYR A 86 -12.13 -24.59 -30.60
CA TYR A 86 -13.39 -25.11 -30.05
C TYR A 86 -14.65 -24.49 -30.66
N LYS A 87 -14.53 -23.59 -31.64
CA LYS A 87 -15.66 -22.87 -32.25
C LYS A 87 -16.73 -23.78 -32.87
N TYR A 88 -16.38 -25.01 -33.25
CA TYR A 88 -17.29 -26.01 -33.83
C TYR A 88 -17.60 -27.20 -32.91
N VAL A 89 -17.05 -27.25 -31.69
CA VAL A 89 -17.23 -28.34 -30.73
C VAL A 89 -17.58 -27.82 -29.33
N LEU A 90 -18.29 -26.68 -29.26
CA LEU A 90 -18.88 -26.20 -28.00
C LEU A 90 -19.98 -27.17 -27.57
N GLN A 91 -19.56 -28.27 -26.94
CA GLN A 91 -20.36 -28.95 -25.94
C GLN A 91 -20.77 -27.87 -24.91
N PRO A 92 -22.02 -27.88 -24.42
CA PRO A 92 -22.50 -26.85 -23.51
C PRO A 92 -21.48 -26.69 -22.38
N LEU A 93 -20.93 -25.48 -22.25
CA LEU A 93 -19.98 -25.18 -21.19
C LEU A 93 -20.66 -25.54 -19.87
N PRO A 94 -20.02 -26.33 -18.99
CA PRO A 94 -20.61 -26.63 -17.70
C PRO A 94 -20.95 -25.31 -17.02
N ASP A 95 -22.21 -25.15 -16.59
CA ASP A 95 -22.78 -23.88 -16.09
C ASP A 95 -22.01 -23.26 -14.90
N VAL A 96 -21.07 -24.00 -14.31
CA VAL A 96 -20.26 -23.57 -13.18
C VAL A 96 -18.80 -23.93 -13.45
N TRP A 97 -17.99 -22.92 -13.80
CA TRP A 97 -16.53 -23.04 -13.87
C TRP A 97 -15.92 -22.70 -12.52
N ILE A 98 -15.30 -23.70 -11.87
CA ILE A 98 -14.50 -23.49 -10.66
C ILE A 98 -13.03 -23.66 -11.07
N PRO A 99 -12.20 -22.61 -10.98
CA PRO A 99 -10.82 -22.65 -11.44
C PRO A 99 -9.93 -23.38 -10.42
N PHE A 100 -9.81 -24.70 -10.56
CA PHE A 100 -8.85 -25.53 -9.83
C PHE A 100 -7.54 -25.68 -10.61
N ASN A 101 -6.41 -25.88 -9.90
CA ASN A 101 -5.16 -26.37 -10.47
C ASN A 101 -5.20 -27.91 -10.61
N ASP A 102 -4.17 -28.50 -11.24
CA ASP A 102 -4.04 -29.97 -11.41
C ASP A 102 -3.96 -30.73 -10.07
N SER A 103 -3.64 -30.04 -8.98
CA SER A 103 -3.64 -30.56 -7.60
C SER A 103 -4.99 -30.38 -6.88
N LEU A 104 -6.04 -29.93 -7.59
CA LEU A 104 -7.38 -29.62 -7.06
C LEU A 104 -7.45 -28.43 -6.08
N ASP A 105 -6.47 -27.53 -6.07
CA ASP A 105 -6.54 -26.30 -5.28
C ASP A 105 -7.20 -25.17 -6.08
N MET A 106 -8.06 -24.41 -5.41
CA MET A 106 -8.78 -23.31 -6.05
C MET A 106 -7.84 -22.12 -6.29
N ILE A 107 -7.64 -21.76 -7.56
CA ILE A 107 -6.69 -20.71 -8.00
C ILE A 107 -7.25 -19.30 -7.69
N THR A 108 -8.56 -19.09 -7.85
CA THR A 108 -9.20 -17.77 -7.66
C THR A 108 -10.46 -17.87 -6.79
N GLY A 109 -10.82 -16.78 -6.10
CA GLY A 109 -12.02 -16.69 -5.24
C GLY A 109 -11.74 -16.34 -3.77
N PHE A 110 -12.79 -16.15 -2.96
CA PHE A 110 -12.67 -15.73 -1.55
C PHE A 110 -12.60 -16.94 -0.61
N SER A 111 -11.68 -16.94 0.37
CA SER A 111 -11.67 -18.00 1.40
C SER A 111 -12.76 -17.69 2.43
N PRO A 112 -13.57 -18.68 2.85
CA PRO A 112 -14.59 -18.49 3.88
C PRO A 112 -13.98 -18.28 5.28
N SER A 113 -12.65 -18.36 5.43
CA SER A 113 -11.99 -18.30 6.73
C SER A 113 -10.68 -17.53 6.66
N TYR A 114 -10.23 -17.05 7.81
CA TYR A 114 -8.93 -16.43 7.99
C TYR A 114 -8.13 -17.22 9.04
N LYS A 115 -6.86 -17.49 8.74
CA LYS A 115 -5.88 -18.05 9.68
C LYS A 115 -5.19 -16.89 10.40
N LYS A 116 -5.18 -16.91 11.73
CA LYS A 116 -4.46 -15.94 12.56
C LYS A 116 -3.14 -16.54 12.98
N ILE A 117 -2.05 -15.83 12.72
CA ILE A 117 -0.70 -16.21 13.18
C ILE A 117 -0.22 -15.12 14.12
N VAL A 118 0.16 -15.51 15.34
CA VAL A 118 0.74 -14.62 16.33
C VAL A 118 2.26 -14.79 16.30
N ILE A 119 2.99 -13.69 16.08
CA ILE A 119 4.45 -13.65 16.11
C ILE A 119 4.85 -12.58 17.13
N GLY A 120 5.24 -13.00 18.33
CA GLY A 120 5.50 -12.06 19.43
C GLY A 120 4.21 -11.32 19.83
N ASP A 121 4.25 -9.99 19.82
CA ASP A 121 3.11 -9.12 20.14
C ASP A 121 2.24 -8.77 18.90
N ASP A 122 2.67 -9.15 17.69
CA ASP A 122 1.97 -8.84 16.44
C ASP A 122 1.05 -10.01 16.01
N GLU A 123 -0.19 -9.67 15.64
CA GLU A 123 -1.17 -10.62 15.10
C GLU A 123 -1.36 -10.37 13.58
N ILE A 124 -0.98 -11.36 12.77
CA ILE A 124 -1.15 -11.32 11.32
C ILE A 124 -2.35 -12.19 10.92
N THR A 125 -3.31 -11.59 10.21
CA THR A 125 -4.46 -12.29 9.66
C THR A 125 -4.20 -12.63 8.19
N MET A 126 -4.17 -13.93 7.87
CA MET A 126 -3.99 -14.44 6.51
C MET A 126 -5.29 -15.09 6.02
N PRO A 127 -5.64 -15.01 4.73
CA PRO A 127 -6.76 -15.80 4.20
C PRO A 127 -6.46 -17.30 4.34
N GLY A 128 -7.43 -18.06 4.84
CA GLY A 128 -7.34 -19.52 4.95
C GLY A 128 -7.45 -20.20 3.59
N ASP A 129 -7.46 -21.53 3.60
CA ASP A 129 -7.52 -22.32 2.37
C ASP A 129 -8.84 -22.08 1.65
N LYS A 130 -8.80 -22.02 0.33
CA LYS A 130 -9.98 -21.81 -0.51
C LYS A 130 -10.62 -23.18 -0.77
N VAL A 131 -11.83 -23.38 -0.27
CA VAL A 131 -12.51 -24.68 -0.34
C VAL A 131 -13.90 -24.52 -0.95
N VAL A 132 -14.23 -25.38 -1.91
CA VAL A 132 -15.60 -25.54 -2.42
C VAL A 132 -16.14 -26.88 -1.95
N LYS A 133 -17.34 -26.88 -1.36
CA LYS A 133 -18.01 -28.09 -0.90
C LYS A 133 -18.90 -28.63 -2.02
N PHE A 134 -18.60 -29.83 -2.50
CA PHE A 134 -19.47 -30.55 -3.42
C PHE A 134 -20.45 -31.44 -2.64
N LYS A 135 -21.73 -31.41 -3.03
CA LYS A 135 -22.71 -32.40 -2.61
C LYS A 135 -23.14 -33.18 -3.84
N ARG A 136 -22.84 -34.48 -3.89
CA ARG A 136 -23.32 -35.35 -4.97
C ARG A 136 -24.85 -35.44 -4.89
N ALA A 137 -25.54 -35.27 -6.01
CA ALA A 137 -26.95 -35.63 -6.10
C ALA A 137 -27.08 -37.15 -5.95
N SER A 138 -27.79 -37.62 -4.92
CA SER A 138 -28.08 -39.05 -4.71
C SER A 138 -29.31 -39.53 -5.48
N THR A 139 -29.86 -38.67 -6.35
CA THR A 139 -31.07 -38.94 -7.11
C THR A 139 -30.84 -38.70 -8.60
N ALA A 140 -31.20 -39.65 -9.45
CA ALA A 140 -31.11 -39.55 -10.90
C ALA A 140 -32.49 -39.79 -11.54
N THR A 141 -32.82 -39.04 -12.58
CA THR A 141 -34.05 -39.21 -13.34
C THR A 141 -33.82 -40.10 -14.56
N TYR A 142 -34.72 -41.04 -14.82
CA TYR A 142 -34.67 -41.93 -15.98
C TYR A 142 -36.06 -42.20 -16.55
N ILE A 143 -36.13 -42.67 -17.79
CA ILE A 143 -37.37 -43.19 -18.40
C ILE A 143 -37.34 -44.71 -18.25
N ASN A 144 -38.35 -45.27 -17.59
CA ASN A 144 -38.43 -46.72 -17.41
C ASN A 144 -38.84 -47.44 -18.71
N LYS A 145 -38.80 -48.78 -18.73
CA LYS A 145 -39.16 -49.58 -19.91
C LYS A 145 -40.61 -49.39 -20.38
N SER A 146 -41.44 -48.74 -19.57
CA SER A 146 -42.84 -48.39 -19.86
C SER A 146 -43.00 -46.93 -20.33
N GLY A 147 -41.91 -46.19 -20.55
CA GLY A 147 -41.95 -44.81 -21.04
C GLY A 147 -42.26 -43.75 -19.97
N VAL A 148 -42.27 -44.12 -18.69
CA VAL A 148 -42.63 -43.21 -17.59
C VAL A 148 -41.38 -42.62 -16.94
N PHE A 149 -41.37 -41.29 -16.77
CA PHE A 149 -40.31 -40.56 -16.06
C PHE A 149 -40.31 -40.96 -14.57
N SER A 150 -39.18 -41.48 -14.11
CA SER A 150 -39.01 -42.06 -12.78
C SER A 150 -37.75 -41.49 -12.11
N VAL A 151 -37.75 -41.42 -10.77
CA VAL A 151 -36.59 -40.96 -9.98
C VAL A 151 -35.98 -42.17 -9.28
N ALA A 152 -34.74 -42.50 -9.60
CA ALA A 152 -33.94 -43.46 -8.85
C ALA A 152 -33.24 -42.73 -7.69
N LYS A 153 -33.25 -43.35 -6.51
CA LYS A 153 -32.43 -42.92 -5.36
C LYS A 153 -31.34 -43.94 -5.11
N ILE A 154 -30.14 -43.45 -4.82
CA ILE A 154 -29.06 -44.23 -4.25
C ILE A 154 -29.05 -43.88 -2.76
N ASP A 155 -29.43 -44.83 -1.90
CA ASP A 155 -29.26 -44.72 -0.45
C ASP A 155 -27.76 -44.76 -0.07
#